data_AF-A0A2N2A6B4-F1
#
_entry.id   AF-A0A2N2A6B4-F1
#
_cell.length_a   1.000
_cell.length_b   1.000
_cell.length_c   1.000
_cell.angle_alpha   90.00
_cell.angle_beta   90.00
_cell.angle_gamma   90.00
#
_symmetry.space_group_name_H-M   'P 1'
#
loop_
_entity.id
_entity.type
_entity.pdbx_description
1 polymer ?
#
loop_
_entity_poly.entity_id
_entity_poly.type
_entity_poly.pdbx_seq_one_letter_code
_entity_poly.pdbx_strand_id
1 'polypeptide(L)'
;MHQEDFSAAWDARDELVEKLKRDENLPKRVLYVRGNDGTTLCAGLLPGHAGLLLIEWQGEHYTMRHLLEPELTAEPVVQKADGFGGMFGFGEKGANGWMLRFFDRGEFVAEISLFPTITAFSDLLASDDKFLFGRRKPKHIPLWQLKPEGKEFCENVVSLWVRLVQEAGTR
;
A
#
# COMPACT_ATOMS: atom_id res chain seq x y z
N MET A 1 14.02 -13.93 11.14
CA MET A 1 13.43 -12.71 11.69
C MET A 1 13.68 -12.71 13.18
N HIS A 2 14.70 -11.98 13.60
CA HIS A 2 15.14 -11.89 14.99
C HIS A 2 14.35 -10.81 15.73
N GLN A 3 14.40 -10.82 17.06
CA GLN A 3 13.71 -9.83 17.90
C GLN A 3 14.13 -8.39 17.57
N GLU A 4 15.36 -8.20 17.09
CA GLU A 4 15.96 -6.95 16.65
C GLU A 4 15.26 -6.38 15.40
N ASP A 5 14.98 -7.22 14.39
CA ASP A 5 14.27 -6.84 13.16
C ASP A 5 12.87 -6.26 13.43
N PHE A 6 12.18 -6.74 14.47
CA PHE A 6 10.88 -6.19 14.85
C PHE A 6 10.99 -4.81 15.49
N SER A 7 12.04 -4.54 16.26
CA SER A 7 12.25 -3.23 16.87
C SER A 7 12.53 -2.19 15.80
N ALA A 8 13.43 -2.50 14.87
CA ALA A 8 13.83 -1.59 13.80
C ALA A 8 12.63 -1.16 12.92
N ALA A 9 11.74 -2.08 12.56
CA ALA A 9 10.52 -1.75 11.81
C ALA A 9 9.55 -0.83 12.59
N TRP A 10 9.46 -0.98 13.91
CA TRP A 10 8.68 -0.05 14.75
C TRP A 10 9.35 1.30 14.91
N ASP A 11 10.68 1.34 15.01
CA ASP A 11 11.45 2.57 15.12
C ASP A 11 11.35 3.39 13.82
N ALA A 12 11.49 2.75 12.66
CA ALA A 12 11.27 3.39 11.36
C ALA A 12 9.84 3.93 11.19
N ARG A 13 8.83 3.19 11.66
CA ARG A 13 7.44 3.67 11.68
C ARG A 13 7.30 4.91 12.56
N ASP A 14 7.89 4.92 13.74
CA ASP A 14 7.77 6.06 14.66
C ASP A 14 8.50 7.29 14.12
N GLU A 15 9.68 7.11 13.50
CA GLU A 15 10.38 8.17 12.79
C GLU A 15 9.51 8.78 11.69
N LEU A 16 8.88 7.94 10.85
CA LEU A 16 7.96 8.39 9.82
C LEU A 16 6.83 9.22 10.43
N VAL A 17 6.16 8.71 11.46
CA VAL A 17 5.01 9.39 12.08
C VAL A 17 5.40 10.75 12.64
N GLU A 18 6.56 10.85 13.31
CA GLU A 18 7.05 12.14 13.82
C GLU A 18 7.44 13.10 12.69
N LYS A 19 7.98 12.59 11.58
CA LYS A 19 8.23 13.39 10.37
C LYS A 19 6.92 13.92 9.78
N LEU A 20 5.91 13.08 9.60
CA LEU A 20 4.62 13.49 9.02
C LEU A 20 3.88 14.50 9.88
N LYS A 21 3.95 14.40 11.21
CA LYS A 21 3.39 15.40 12.13
C LYS A 21 4.08 16.75 11.97
N ARG A 22 5.41 16.75 11.91
CA ARG A 22 6.23 17.96 11.78
C ARG A 22 5.99 18.67 10.45
N ASP A 23 5.84 17.90 9.38
CA ASP A 23 5.62 18.41 8.04
C ASP A 23 4.13 18.67 7.74
N GLU A 24 3.24 18.52 8.74
CA GLU A 24 1.78 18.66 8.63
C GLU A 24 1.12 17.78 7.54
N ASN A 25 1.76 16.65 7.22
CA ASN A 25 1.42 15.75 6.11
C ASN A 25 0.80 14.43 6.59
N LEU A 26 -0.01 14.47 7.66
CA LEU A 26 -0.72 13.27 8.11
C LEU A 26 -1.87 12.91 7.16
N PRO A 27 -1.87 11.71 6.55
CA PRO A 27 -2.95 11.32 5.65
C PRO A 27 -4.30 11.19 6.36
N LYS A 28 -5.39 11.56 5.69
CA LYS A 28 -6.77 11.38 6.18
C LYS A 28 -7.36 10.00 5.86
N ARG A 29 -6.83 9.36 4.81
CA ARG A 29 -7.21 8.03 4.34
C ARG A 29 -5.99 7.38 3.70
N VAL A 30 -5.80 6.09 3.92
CA VAL A 30 -4.61 5.35 3.51
C VAL A 30 -4.97 4.04 2.86
N LEU A 31 -4.36 3.77 1.71
CA LEU A 31 -4.38 2.50 1.00
C LEU A 31 -3.09 1.76 1.30
N TYR A 32 -3.20 0.51 1.72
CA TYR A 32 -2.07 -0.40 1.84
C TYR A 32 -2.20 -1.53 0.85
N VAL A 33 -1.13 -1.79 0.11
CA VAL A 33 -0.97 -2.99 -0.70
C VAL A 33 0.37 -3.61 -0.36
N ARG A 34 0.37 -4.87 0.08
CA ARG A 34 1.60 -5.64 0.29
C ARG A 34 1.70 -6.74 -0.75
N GLY A 35 2.74 -6.65 -1.57
CA GLY A 35 3.09 -7.64 -2.57
C GLY A 35 3.57 -8.95 -1.95
N ASN A 36 3.64 -10.00 -2.78
CA ASN A 36 4.08 -11.33 -2.34
C ASN A 36 5.56 -11.37 -1.96
N ASP A 37 6.36 -10.46 -2.49
CA ASP A 37 7.78 -10.24 -2.15
C ASP A 37 7.97 -9.59 -0.77
N GLY A 38 6.87 -9.19 -0.11
CA GLY A 38 6.89 -8.52 1.18
C GLY A 38 7.01 -7.00 1.11
N THR A 39 7.24 -6.43 -0.09
CA THR A 39 7.23 -4.99 -0.32
C THR A 39 5.82 -4.45 -0.05
N THR A 40 5.72 -3.34 0.68
CA THR A 40 4.43 -2.70 0.95
C THR A 40 4.40 -1.29 0.43
N LEU A 41 3.47 -1.00 -0.48
CA LEU A 41 3.17 0.36 -0.92
C LEU A 41 1.99 0.90 -0.11
N CYS A 42 2.17 2.09 0.43
CA CYS A 42 1.18 2.84 1.17
C CYS A 42 0.90 4.16 0.44
N ALA A 43 -0.34 4.40 0.03
CA ALA A 43 -0.77 5.67 -0.56
C ALA A 43 -1.68 6.40 0.42
N GLY A 44 -1.32 7.63 0.80
CA GLY A 44 -2.04 8.44 1.77
C GLY A 44 -2.59 9.71 1.15
N LEU A 45 -3.92 9.89 1.18
CA LEU A 45 -4.54 11.15 0.75
C LEU A 45 -4.29 12.23 1.80
N LEU A 46 -3.70 13.35 1.38
CA LEU A 46 -3.39 14.45 2.28
C LEU A 46 -4.62 15.35 2.53
N PRO A 47 -4.69 16.03 3.69
CA PRO A 47 -5.76 16.98 3.99
C PRO A 47 -5.69 18.20 3.07
N GLY A 48 -6.80 18.94 2.97
CA GLY A 48 -6.82 20.24 2.27
C GLY A 48 -6.49 20.19 0.77
N HIS A 49 -6.61 19.04 0.12
CA HIS A 49 -6.19 18.84 -1.28
C HIS A 49 -4.68 18.99 -1.52
N ALA A 50 -3.84 18.73 -0.51
CA ALA A 50 -2.39 18.82 -0.64
C ALA A 50 -1.76 17.67 -1.44
N GLY A 51 -2.51 16.95 -2.27
CA GLY A 51 -2.02 15.83 -3.08
C GLY A 51 -1.99 14.47 -2.35
N LEU A 52 -1.05 13.61 -2.75
CA LEU A 52 -0.92 12.23 -2.31
C LEU A 52 0.48 11.97 -1.75
N LEU A 53 0.56 11.26 -0.63
CA LEU A 53 1.81 10.76 -0.09
C LEU A 53 1.99 9.29 -0.46
N LEU A 54 3.11 8.93 -1.07
CA LEU A 54 3.50 7.53 -1.25
C LEU A 54 4.58 7.16 -0.24
N ILE A 55 4.43 6.00 0.39
CA ILE A 55 5.40 5.41 1.29
C ILE A 55 5.64 3.96 0.87
N GLU A 56 6.86 3.64 0.47
CA GLU A 56 7.27 2.30 0.09
C GLU A 56 8.11 1.68 1.20
N TRP A 57 7.67 0.54 1.73
CA TRP A 57 8.35 -0.19 2.79
C TRP A 57 9.06 -1.44 2.26
N GLN A 58 10.31 -1.60 2.67
CA GLN A 58 11.15 -2.77 2.40
C GLN A 58 11.83 -3.19 3.71
N GLY A 59 11.18 -4.12 4.43
CA GLY A 59 11.65 -4.56 5.75
C GLY A 59 11.61 -3.42 6.77
N GLU A 60 12.78 -3.00 7.24
CA GLU A 60 12.97 -1.91 8.20
C GLU A 60 13.20 -0.53 7.56
N HIS A 61 13.31 -0.47 6.24
CA HIS A 61 13.50 0.77 5.50
C HIS A 61 12.21 1.23 4.84
N TYR A 62 12.06 2.54 4.71
CA TYR A 62 11.02 3.14 3.88
C TYR A 62 11.57 4.27 3.04
N THR A 63 10.93 4.48 1.90
CA THR A 63 11.07 5.73 1.14
C THR A 63 9.73 6.43 1.09
N MET A 64 9.77 7.75 0.96
CA MET A 64 8.57 8.59 0.98
C MET A 64 8.65 9.60 -0.16
N ARG A 65 7.55 9.76 -0.90
CA ARG A 65 7.41 10.73 -1.99
C ARG A 65 6.09 11.47 -1.85
N HIS A 66 6.14 12.80 -1.95
CA HIS A 66 4.96 13.65 -1.98
C HIS A 66 4.65 13.97 -3.45
N LEU A 67 3.44 13.60 -3.88
CA LEU A 67 2.93 13.84 -5.23
C LEU A 67 1.93 15.00 -5.16
N LEU A 68 2.21 16.06 -5.92
CA LEU A 68 1.44 17.31 -5.86
C LEU A 68 0.27 17.30 -6.85
N GLU A 69 0.48 16.69 -8.02
CA GLU A 69 -0.54 16.51 -9.06
C GLU A 69 -0.63 15.01 -9.36
N PRO A 70 -1.13 14.22 -8.39
CA PRO A 70 -1.10 12.77 -8.49
C PRO A 70 -2.12 12.25 -9.49
N GLU A 71 -1.73 11.20 -10.22
CA GLU A 71 -2.66 10.38 -11.00
C GLU A 71 -2.51 8.92 -10.58
N LEU A 72 -3.62 8.18 -10.59
CA LEU A 72 -3.66 6.76 -10.30
C LEU A 72 -4.42 6.04 -11.40
N THR A 73 -3.77 5.07 -12.05
CA THR A 73 -4.42 4.14 -12.97
C THR A 73 -4.46 2.74 -12.37
N ALA A 74 -5.46 1.97 -12.79
CA ALA A 74 -5.64 0.59 -12.37
C ALA A 74 -5.91 -0.28 -13.60
N GLU A 75 -4.85 -0.89 -14.13
CA GLU A 75 -4.92 -1.71 -15.35
C GLU A 75 -5.15 -3.18 -15.01
N PRO A 76 -6.03 -3.91 -15.70
CA PRO A 76 -6.17 -5.35 -15.51
C PRO A 76 -4.85 -6.07 -15.77
N VAL A 77 -4.42 -6.93 -14.85
CA VAL A 77 -3.20 -7.74 -14.99
C VAL A 77 -3.50 -9.20 -14.66
N VAL A 78 -2.80 -10.10 -15.36
CA VAL A 78 -2.88 -11.54 -15.15
C VAL A 78 -1.52 -12.05 -14.71
N GLN A 79 -1.43 -12.58 -13.49
CA GLN A 79 -0.31 -13.40 -13.08
C GLN A 79 -0.45 -14.76 -13.75
N LYS A 80 0.50 -15.10 -14.62
CA LYS A 80 0.54 -16.45 -15.21
C LYS A 80 0.99 -17.43 -14.13
N ALA A 81 0.44 -18.64 -14.16
CA ALA A 81 0.94 -19.73 -13.35
C ALA A 81 2.33 -20.12 -13.86
N ASP A 82 3.36 -19.98 -13.02
CA ASP A 82 4.69 -20.52 -13.34
C ASP A 82 4.70 -22.04 -13.06
N GLY A 83 4.69 -22.83 -14.14
CA GLY A 83 5.21 -24.20 -14.21
C GLY A 83 4.50 -25.34 -13.45
N PHE A 84 4.16 -26.41 -14.18
CA PHE A 84 4.00 -27.83 -13.74
C PHE A 84 3.11 -28.18 -12.52
N GLY A 85 2.33 -27.26 -11.95
CA GLY A 85 1.46 -27.52 -10.80
C GLY A 85 0.22 -28.41 -11.03
N GLY A 86 0.02 -28.92 -12.26
CA GLY A 86 -1.15 -29.73 -12.63
C GLY A 86 -1.15 -31.17 -12.08
N MET A 87 -0.01 -31.68 -11.58
CA MET A 87 0.09 -33.06 -11.09
C MET A 87 0.31 -33.19 -9.57
N PHE A 88 0.72 -32.11 -8.89
CA PHE A 88 1.09 -32.17 -7.46
C PHE A 88 0.52 -31.05 -6.56
N GLY A 89 -0.32 -30.14 -7.07
CA GLY A 89 -1.05 -29.19 -6.21
C GLY A 89 -0.22 -28.07 -5.56
N PHE A 90 1.05 -27.91 -5.94
CA PHE A 90 1.97 -26.87 -5.45
C PHE A 90 2.44 -25.91 -6.57
N GLY A 91 1.55 -25.53 -7.49
CA GLY A 91 1.82 -24.45 -8.45
C GLY A 91 1.11 -23.17 -8.05
N GLU A 92 1.74 -22.01 -8.25
CA GLU A 92 1.04 -20.73 -8.14
C GLU A 92 -0.15 -20.74 -9.10
N LYS A 93 -1.37 -20.64 -8.56
CA LYS A 93 -2.56 -20.49 -9.40
C LYS A 93 -2.45 -19.14 -10.08
N GLY A 94 -2.60 -19.11 -11.40
CA GLY A 94 -2.72 -17.85 -12.11
C GLY A 94 -3.84 -17.00 -11.51
N ALA A 95 -3.61 -15.70 -11.43
CA ALA A 95 -4.50 -14.77 -10.74
C ALA A 95 -4.82 -13.58 -11.62
N ASN A 96 -6.07 -13.11 -11.55
CA ASN A 96 -6.49 -11.87 -12.18
C ASN A 96 -6.51 -10.78 -11.11
N GLY A 97 -5.95 -9.62 -11.43
CA GLY A 97 -5.84 -8.50 -10.52
C GLY A 97 -5.74 -7.18 -11.24
N TRP A 98 -5.23 -6.18 -10.53
CA TRP A 98 -4.99 -4.84 -11.05
C TRP A 98 -3.54 -4.45 -10.80
N MET A 99 -2.91 -3.86 -11.82
CA MET A 99 -1.67 -3.12 -11.67
C MET A 99 -2.05 -1.68 -11.33
N LEU A 100 -1.77 -1.27 -10.09
CA LEU A 100 -1.96 0.10 -9.64
C LEU A 100 -0.70 0.89 -9.98
N ARG A 101 -0.82 1.92 -10.81
CA ARG A 101 0.29 2.79 -11.20
C ARG A 101 0.04 4.22 -10.74
N PHE A 102 1.03 4.79 -10.08
CA PHE A 102 1.00 6.14 -9.57
C PHE A 102 1.91 7.03 -10.42
N PHE A 103 1.39 8.20 -10.76
CA PHE A 103 2.09 9.23 -11.50
C PHE A 103 2.01 10.55 -10.74
N ASP A 104 2.94 11.45 -11.03
CA ASP A 104 2.90 12.85 -10.60
C ASP A 104 3.24 13.73 -11.79
N ARG A 105 2.35 14.64 -12.17
CA ARG A 105 2.52 15.51 -13.35
C ARG A 105 2.78 14.71 -14.65
N GLY A 106 2.11 13.58 -14.80
CA GLY A 106 2.27 12.66 -15.93
C GLY A 106 3.53 11.78 -15.90
N GLU A 107 4.44 11.96 -14.94
CA GLU A 107 5.65 11.15 -14.80
C GLU A 107 5.39 9.91 -13.92
N PHE A 108 5.91 8.75 -14.34
CA PHE A 108 5.75 7.51 -13.58
C PHE A 108 6.53 7.54 -12.26
N VAL A 109 5.88 7.16 -11.16
CA VAL A 109 6.47 7.23 -9.81
C VAL A 109 6.67 5.84 -9.22
N ALA A 110 5.60 5.03 -9.17
CA ALA A 110 5.58 3.72 -8.53
C ALA A 110 4.46 2.85 -9.10
N GLU A 111 4.60 1.53 -8.97
CA GLU A 111 3.52 0.59 -9.23
C GLU A 111 3.47 -0.55 -8.23
N ILE A 112 2.30 -1.13 -8.04
CA ILE A 112 2.12 -2.35 -7.26
C ILE A 112 0.99 -3.21 -7.83
N SER A 113 1.20 -4.52 -7.83
CA SER A 113 0.17 -5.47 -8.23
C SER A 113 -0.75 -5.80 -7.04
N LEU A 114 -2.05 -5.81 -7.30
CA LEU A 114 -3.10 -6.21 -6.37
C LEU A 114 -3.80 -7.45 -6.93
N PHE A 115 -3.59 -8.58 -6.28
CA PHE A 115 -4.24 -9.84 -6.60
C PHE A 115 -5.19 -10.22 -5.46
N PRO A 116 -6.51 -10.20 -5.67
CA PRO A 116 -7.49 -10.61 -4.67
C PRO A 116 -7.18 -11.97 -4.08
N THR A 117 -7.43 -12.13 -2.78
CA THR A 117 -7.17 -13.34 -1.99
C THR A 117 -5.69 -13.75 -1.88
N ILE A 118 -4.77 -13.02 -2.53
CA ILE A 118 -3.34 -13.31 -2.57
C ILE A 118 -2.55 -12.17 -1.89
N THR A 119 -2.59 -10.97 -2.44
CA THR A 119 -1.87 -9.81 -1.88
C THR A 119 -2.61 -9.25 -0.69
N ALA A 120 -1.89 -8.83 0.35
CA ALA A 120 -2.54 -8.20 1.51
C ALA A 120 -2.95 -6.77 1.17
N PHE A 121 -4.15 -6.38 1.58
CA PHE A 121 -4.80 -5.16 1.10
C PHE A 121 -5.63 -4.51 2.20
N SER A 122 -5.60 -3.18 2.30
CA SER A 122 -6.47 -2.47 3.23
C SER A 122 -6.70 -1.03 2.80
N ASP A 123 -7.88 -0.51 3.11
CA ASP A 123 -8.26 0.88 2.92
C ASP A 123 -8.81 1.41 4.25
N LEU A 124 -8.09 2.36 4.85
CA LEU A 124 -8.29 2.80 6.22
C LEU A 124 -8.47 4.31 6.27
N LEU A 125 -9.45 4.78 7.04
CA LEU A 125 -9.48 6.19 7.47
C LEU A 125 -8.41 6.41 8.55
N ALA A 126 -7.97 7.65 8.74
CA ALA A 126 -6.97 8.00 9.75
C ALA A 126 -7.34 7.51 11.16
N SER A 127 -8.63 7.52 11.51
CA SER A 127 -9.13 7.00 12.80
C SER A 127 -8.94 5.49 12.97
N ASP A 128 -8.92 4.75 11.86
CA ASP A 128 -8.87 3.28 11.84
C ASP A 128 -7.46 2.75 11.54
N ASP A 129 -6.57 3.61 11.08
CA ASP A 129 -5.18 3.28 10.76
C ASP A 129 -4.34 3.08 12.03
N LYS A 130 -4.45 1.88 12.59
CA LYS A 130 -3.65 1.44 13.74
C LYS A 130 -2.17 1.25 13.38
N PHE A 131 -1.80 1.24 12.11
CA PHE A 131 -0.41 1.21 11.71
C PHE A 131 0.22 2.59 11.94
N LEU A 132 -0.28 3.66 11.33
CA LEU A 132 0.28 5.01 11.52
C LEU A 132 -0.08 5.65 12.87
N PHE A 133 -1.24 5.31 13.44
CA PHE A 133 -1.77 6.02 14.62
C PHE A 133 -1.93 5.14 15.87
N GLY A 134 -1.69 3.83 15.77
CA GLY A 134 -1.81 2.90 16.90
C GLY A 134 -0.59 2.86 17.83
N ARG A 135 -0.70 2.05 18.89
CA ARG A 135 0.41 1.74 19.82
C ARG A 135 1.31 0.65 19.23
N ARG A 136 2.61 0.67 19.58
CA ARG A 136 3.55 -0.43 19.28
C ARG A 136 3.00 -1.77 19.76
N LYS A 137 3.13 -2.82 18.95
CA LYS A 137 2.83 -4.20 19.34
C LYS A 137 4.13 -5.02 19.38
N PRO A 138 4.61 -5.41 20.58
CA PRO A 138 5.82 -6.22 20.71
C PRO A 138 5.71 -7.51 19.87
N LYS A 139 6.81 -7.90 19.20
CA LYS A 139 6.92 -9.14 18.40
C LYS A 139 6.07 -9.21 17.11
N HIS A 140 5.51 -8.09 16.67
CA HIS A 140 4.79 -8.02 15.39
C HIS A 140 5.46 -7.00 14.48
N ILE A 141 5.69 -7.34 13.21
CA ILE A 141 5.96 -6.32 12.20
C ILE A 141 4.64 -5.58 11.95
N PRO A 142 4.64 -4.24 12.00
CA PRO A 142 3.40 -3.47 11.92
C PRO A 142 2.55 -3.79 10.67
N LEU A 143 3.16 -3.83 9.48
CA LEU A 143 2.48 -4.08 8.19
C LEU A 143 2.10 -5.54 7.94
N TRP A 144 2.58 -6.46 8.78
CA TRP A 144 2.25 -7.88 8.66
C TRP A 144 0.86 -8.25 9.16
N GLN A 145 0.15 -7.27 9.73
CA GLN A 145 -1.24 -7.42 10.16
C GLN A 145 -2.24 -7.33 8.99
N LEU A 146 -1.80 -6.83 7.82
CA LEU A 146 -2.61 -6.78 6.61
C LEU A 146 -2.95 -8.20 6.14
N LYS A 147 -4.19 -8.39 5.71
CA LYS A 147 -4.69 -9.66 5.19
C LYS A 147 -5.13 -9.51 3.73
N PRO A 148 -5.14 -10.61 2.96
CA PRO A 148 -5.74 -10.59 1.64
C PRO A 148 -7.25 -10.37 1.72
N GLU A 149 -7.79 -9.66 0.74
CA GLU A 149 -9.21 -9.32 0.66
C GLU A 149 -9.89 -9.97 -0.55
N GLY A 150 -11.22 -10.07 -0.51
CA GLY A 150 -12.03 -10.62 -1.58
C GLY A 150 -12.07 -9.72 -2.83
N LYS A 151 -12.37 -10.31 -3.99
CA LYS A 151 -12.38 -9.61 -5.29
C LYS A 151 -13.28 -8.38 -5.30
N GLU A 152 -14.52 -8.52 -4.83
CA GLU A 152 -15.52 -7.43 -4.83
C GLU A 152 -15.05 -6.24 -3.98
N PHE A 153 -14.45 -6.51 -2.82
CA PHE A 153 -13.88 -5.47 -1.98
C PHE A 153 -12.72 -4.75 -2.69
N CYS A 154 -11.78 -5.50 -3.25
CA CYS A 154 -10.66 -4.93 -4.00
C CYS A 154 -11.14 -4.05 -5.15
N GLU A 155 -12.12 -4.51 -5.95
CA GLU A 155 -12.66 -3.78 -7.09
C GLU A 155 -13.32 -2.45 -6.67
N ASN A 156 -14.11 -2.47 -5.60
CA ASN A 156 -14.76 -1.29 -5.04
C ASN A 156 -13.74 -0.26 -4.54
N VAL A 157 -12.72 -0.72 -3.80
CA VAL A 157 -11.68 0.17 -3.25
C VAL A 157 -10.81 0.73 -4.36
N VAL A 158 -10.38 -0.08 -5.33
CA VAL A 158 -9.58 0.40 -6.48
C VAL A 158 -10.34 1.48 -7.24
N SER A 159 -11.62 1.24 -7.54
CA SER A 159 -12.47 2.21 -8.24
C SER A 159 -12.63 3.51 -7.44
N LEU A 160 -12.77 3.40 -6.12
CA LEU A 160 -12.85 4.56 -5.23
C LEU A 160 -11.54 5.36 -5.23
N TRP A 161 -10.39 4.68 -5.13
CA TRP A 161 -9.09 5.34 -5.05
C TRP A 161 -8.71 6.05 -6.34
N VAL A 162 -8.98 5.44 -7.51
CA VAL A 162 -8.81 6.12 -8.81
C VAL A 162 -9.58 7.44 -8.83
N ARG A 163 -10.85 7.43 -8.40
CA ARG A 163 -11.66 8.65 -8.32
C ARG A 163 -11.13 9.67 -7.32
N LEU A 164 -10.77 9.25 -6.11
CA LEU A 164 -10.28 10.15 -5.06
C LEU A 164 -8.97 10.84 -5.45
N VAL A 165 -8.07 10.13 -6.14
CA VAL A 165 -6.80 10.69 -6.62
C VAL A 165 -7.05 11.68 -7.77
N GLN A 166 -7.94 11.35 -8.71
CA GLN A 166 -8.32 12.29 -9.78
C GLN A 166 -8.94 13.58 -9.23
N GLU A 167 -9.81 13.48 -8.22
CA GLU A 167 -10.39 14.65 -7.54
C GLU A 167 -9.33 15.47 -6.77
N ALA A 168 -8.23 14.84 -6.34
CA ALA A 168 -7.11 15.53 -5.70
C ALA A 168 -6.22 16.28 -6.70
N GLY A 169 -6.04 15.75 -7.93
CA GLY A 169 -5.17 16.35 -8.95
C GLY A 169 -5.82 17.39 -9.87
N THR A 170 -7.15 17.53 -9.90
CA THR A 170 -7.87 18.37 -10.87
C THR A 170 -8.11 19.84 -10.44
N ARG A 171 -7.20 20.46 -9.68
CA ARG A 171 -7.38 21.86 -9.22
C ARG A 171 -6.12 22.71 -9.24
#